data_AF-A0A1F6CQI3-F1
#
_entry.id   AF-A0A1F6CQI3-F1
#
_cell.length_a   1.000
_cell.length_b   1.000
_cell.length_c   1.000
_cell.angle_alpha   90.00
_cell.angle_beta   90.00
_cell.angle_gamma   90.00
#
_symmetry.space_group_name_H-M   'P 1'
#
loop_
_entity.id
_entity.type
_entity.pdbx_description
1 polymer ?
#
loop_
_entity_poly.entity_id
_entity_poly.type
_entity_poly.pdbx_seq_one_letter_code
_entity_poly.pdbx_strand_id
1 'polypeptide(L)'
;MHTQSVFKTSLISVLLVAAGLVIFSYAFADSAAVDFESPPYTLGDINGQDGWIKTGAYDHEVSSSFGVLGFGAQSLRVSNAMTSGAFDQTFAKPLADAAGEADSTDGAFSRGTLQNHFEAEFDIRAMQLSQQVGLQVDVSPDRGDGSRMSFLRFNDLADGIHVIFFDVTNPGPVGTVSSFDSTDIATLSRAITYRVKFEMDFIDGPGNDVVKIYIDGVLVHTGTSWEDYYRYDPEAAAEQSPRIVKTLLFHTRNTAAPDTLGLGYLFDNVSLNTSTISPPPDVTVTIVKYMSGVHATAGNANSASFPMASSWDATNIGAGSGTFSLAPATYEAQTSSMTSGADYATNEDTSTSVVGADCASSQEFHLLGYTTGDSLAAAAAGSISSTSPAFTGITTDKWVIVWNEPCPTGPPPAPAPPENACSLSSVPGYTVQTGTSASETVTLAPNTMFRGNGGNDTITGPDGNYIICTGSGSDTITLGHGDSTIDAGAGNNIITTGDGSGYITTGSGSDTLTTGTGAHTISAGSGSNTITTGSGDQNITSGSGPDTVTTAGGNDTILAGSGSNIIQAGAGDDTVTTGSGSDSIDGGADTDTCSAGAGNNTVVNCSP
;
A
#
# COMPACT_ATOMS: atom_id res chain seq x y z
N MET A 1 20.01 -65.13 25.25
CA MET A 1 20.47 -64.24 26.34
C MET A 1 21.95 -64.00 26.11
N HIS A 2 22.31 -62.80 25.64
CA HIS A 2 23.02 -61.76 26.42
C HIS A 2 24.50 -62.13 26.67
N THR A 3 25.52 -61.31 26.44
CA THR A 3 25.62 -59.85 26.22
C THR A 3 27.04 -59.51 25.73
N GLN A 4 27.20 -58.29 25.22
CA GLN A 4 28.37 -57.67 24.57
C GLN A 4 29.59 -57.41 25.48
N SER A 5 30.75 -57.13 24.84
CA SER A 5 31.72 -56.10 25.27
C SER A 5 32.73 -55.71 24.17
N VAL A 6 32.52 -54.53 23.59
CA VAL A 6 33.46 -53.43 23.19
C VAL A 6 34.88 -53.73 22.67
N PHE A 7 35.25 -53.18 21.49
CA PHE A 7 36.53 -52.47 21.25
C PHE A 7 36.50 -51.54 20.00
N LYS A 8 37.22 -50.42 20.11
CA LYS A 8 37.39 -49.27 19.19
C LYS A 8 38.09 -49.60 17.86
N THR A 9 37.77 -48.87 16.78
CA THR A 9 38.80 -48.42 15.81
C THR A 9 38.39 -47.20 14.97
N SER A 10 39.41 -46.40 14.61
CA SER A 10 39.47 -45.06 14.01
C SER A 10 38.91 -44.86 12.59
N LEU A 11 38.58 -43.59 12.31
CA LEU A 11 38.28 -42.96 11.03
C LEU A 11 39.40 -43.12 9.98
N ILE A 12 39.00 -43.39 8.72
CA ILE A 12 39.61 -42.85 7.50
C ILE A 12 38.46 -42.40 6.59
N SER A 13 38.41 -41.10 6.30
CA SER A 13 37.42 -40.46 5.45
C SER A 13 37.73 -40.70 3.96
N VAL A 14 36.80 -41.30 3.23
CA VAL A 14 36.77 -41.29 1.76
C VAL A 14 35.55 -40.47 1.33
N LEU A 15 35.81 -39.36 0.66
CA LEU A 15 34.80 -38.45 0.11
C LEU A 15 34.19 -39.11 -1.14
N LEU A 16 32.99 -39.67 -1.01
CA LEU A 16 32.16 -40.06 -2.16
C LEU A 16 31.18 -38.93 -2.46
N VAL A 17 31.32 -38.28 -3.61
CA VAL A 17 30.33 -37.34 -4.14
C VAL A 17 29.14 -38.17 -4.64
N ALA A 18 28.06 -38.22 -3.86
CA ALA A 18 26.79 -38.78 -4.29
C ALA A 18 26.06 -37.73 -5.16
N ALA A 19 26.09 -37.92 -6.48
CA ALA A 19 25.11 -37.29 -7.36
C ALA A 19 23.75 -37.94 -7.06
N GLY A 20 22.93 -37.27 -6.26
CA GLY A 20 21.57 -37.69 -5.97
C GLY A 20 20.72 -37.59 -7.24
N LEU A 21 20.50 -38.74 -7.90
CA LEU A 21 19.45 -38.89 -8.88
C LEU A 21 18.12 -38.89 -8.10
N VAL A 22 17.46 -37.73 -8.02
CA VAL A 22 16.11 -37.61 -7.47
C VAL A 22 15.16 -38.24 -8.49
N ILE A 23 14.84 -39.52 -8.30
CA ILE A 23 13.75 -40.17 -9.00
C ILE A 23 12.48 -39.75 -8.26
N PHE A 24 11.73 -38.81 -8.81
CA PHE A 24 10.36 -38.57 -8.37
C PHE A 24 9.53 -39.78 -8.81
N SER A 25 9.25 -40.68 -7.87
CA SER A 25 8.21 -41.69 -8.05
C SER A 25 6.86 -41.02 -7.89
N TYR A 26 6.31 -40.49 -8.99
CA TYR A 26 4.90 -40.09 -9.04
C TYR A 26 4.04 -41.35 -9.10
N ALA A 27 3.52 -41.78 -7.95
CA ALA A 27 2.40 -42.68 -7.91
C ALA A 27 1.14 -41.83 -8.07
N PHE A 28 0.63 -41.70 -9.29
CA PHE A 28 -0.71 -41.17 -9.52
C PHE A 28 -1.69 -42.22 -9.04
N ALA A 29 -2.22 -42.04 -7.82
CA ALA A 29 -3.42 -42.73 -7.42
C ALA A 29 -4.57 -42.12 -8.23
N ASP A 30 -5.20 -42.96 -9.04
CA ASP A 30 -6.39 -42.66 -9.83
C ASP A 30 -7.48 -42.06 -8.92
N SER A 31 -8.12 -40.96 -9.36
CA SER A 31 -9.13 -40.27 -8.58
C SER A 31 -10.53 -40.66 -9.08
N ALA A 32 -11.34 -41.25 -8.20
CA ALA A 32 -12.63 -41.89 -8.47
C ALA A 32 -13.78 -40.97 -8.97
N ALA A 33 -13.48 -39.81 -9.54
CA ALA A 33 -14.44 -38.85 -10.05
C ALA A 33 -14.30 -38.78 -11.57
N VAL A 34 -15.12 -39.55 -12.27
CA VAL A 34 -15.19 -39.67 -13.74
C VAL A 34 -13.83 -40.01 -14.38
N ASP A 35 -13.24 -41.09 -13.88
CA ASP A 35 -12.20 -41.81 -14.61
C ASP A 35 -12.90 -42.60 -15.75
N PHE A 36 -12.26 -42.73 -16.91
CA PHE A 36 -12.82 -43.57 -18.00
C PHE A 36 -12.73 -45.07 -17.66
N GLU A 37 -12.36 -45.38 -16.43
CA GLU A 37 -12.17 -46.69 -15.84
C GLU A 37 -13.49 -47.26 -15.30
N SER A 38 -13.40 -48.35 -14.54
CA SER A 38 -14.55 -49.17 -14.17
C SER A 38 -15.65 -48.39 -13.39
N PRO A 39 -16.94 -48.52 -13.75
CA PRO A 39 -17.50 -49.48 -14.69
C PRO A 39 -17.19 -49.12 -16.16
N PRO A 40 -16.75 -50.10 -16.97
CA PRO A 40 -16.07 -49.82 -18.22
C PRO A 40 -16.96 -49.05 -19.18
N TYR A 41 -16.43 -47.94 -19.67
CA TYR A 41 -16.96 -47.25 -20.82
C TYR A 41 -16.92 -48.18 -22.03
N THR A 42 -17.94 -48.09 -22.88
CA THR A 42 -17.95 -48.80 -24.17
C THR A 42 -16.97 -48.10 -25.11
N LEU A 43 -15.94 -48.83 -25.56
CA LEU A 43 -14.98 -48.32 -26.53
C LEU A 43 -15.70 -47.80 -27.80
N GLY A 44 -15.25 -46.64 -28.30
CA GLY A 44 -15.91 -45.92 -29.38
C GLY A 44 -16.62 -44.65 -28.90
N ASP A 45 -17.84 -44.40 -29.40
CA ASP A 45 -18.55 -43.14 -29.17
C ASP A 45 -18.94 -42.90 -27.71
N ILE A 46 -18.54 -41.77 -27.15
CA ILE A 46 -18.78 -41.37 -25.75
C ILE A 46 -20.26 -41.04 -25.40
N ASN A 47 -21.18 -41.13 -26.35
CA ASN A 47 -22.56 -40.66 -26.17
C ASN A 47 -23.36 -41.49 -25.14
N GLY A 48 -23.86 -40.83 -24.11
CA GLY A 48 -24.67 -41.41 -23.03
C GLY A 48 -23.87 -42.23 -22.02
N GLN A 49 -22.54 -42.26 -22.11
CA GLN A 49 -21.71 -43.06 -21.23
C GLN A 49 -21.50 -42.35 -19.90
N ASP A 50 -22.10 -42.88 -18.83
CA ASP A 50 -22.17 -42.23 -17.51
C ASP A 50 -22.59 -40.75 -17.58
N GLY A 51 -23.52 -40.41 -18.48
CA GLY A 51 -24.01 -39.03 -18.64
C GLY A 51 -23.12 -38.11 -19.47
N TRP A 52 -22.00 -38.61 -20.02
CA TRP A 52 -21.27 -37.89 -21.07
C TRP A 52 -22.09 -37.79 -22.34
N ILE A 53 -21.95 -36.68 -23.07
CA ILE A 53 -22.70 -36.44 -24.29
C ILE A 53 -21.74 -35.96 -25.37
N LYS A 54 -21.88 -36.52 -26.58
CA LYS A 54 -21.21 -36.03 -27.79
C LYS A 54 -22.29 -35.64 -28.78
N THR A 55 -22.29 -34.39 -29.20
CA THR A 55 -23.05 -33.95 -30.36
C THR A 55 -22.10 -33.88 -31.55
N GLY A 56 -22.58 -34.16 -32.78
CA GLY A 56 -21.78 -34.01 -34.00
C GLY A 56 -20.78 -35.14 -34.32
N ALA A 57 -20.12 -35.01 -35.48
CA ALA A 57 -19.30 -36.05 -36.12
C ALA A 57 -17.79 -35.89 -35.84
N TYR A 58 -17.40 -35.78 -34.58
CA TYR A 58 -16.00 -35.58 -34.17
C TYR A 58 -15.24 -36.88 -33.94
N ASP A 59 -13.91 -36.82 -34.02
CA ASP A 59 -13.01 -37.88 -33.54
C ASP A 59 -12.79 -37.75 -32.03
N HIS A 60 -13.91 -37.89 -31.32
CA HIS A 60 -13.96 -37.97 -29.86
C HIS A 60 -14.43 -39.38 -29.50
N GLU A 61 -13.61 -40.16 -28.81
CA GLU A 61 -13.91 -41.54 -28.45
C GLU A 61 -13.29 -41.92 -27.10
N VAL A 62 -13.83 -42.97 -26.49
CA VAL A 62 -13.13 -43.68 -25.43
C VAL A 62 -12.16 -44.65 -26.10
N SER A 63 -10.87 -44.38 -25.92
CA SER A 63 -9.79 -45.20 -26.44
C SER A 63 -9.20 -46.05 -25.30
N SER A 64 -8.53 -47.16 -25.65
CA SER A 64 -7.81 -48.07 -24.72
C SER A 64 -6.44 -48.49 -25.24
N SER A 65 -5.99 -47.89 -26.33
CA SER A 65 -4.89 -48.40 -27.15
C SER A 65 -3.80 -47.35 -27.35
N PHE A 66 -3.19 -46.92 -26.25
CA PHE A 66 -2.21 -45.84 -26.24
C PHE A 66 -0.95 -46.10 -25.40
N GLY A 67 -0.99 -47.05 -24.44
CA GLY A 67 0.20 -47.48 -23.69
C GLY A 67 0.88 -46.36 -22.89
N VAL A 68 0.11 -45.35 -22.49
CA VAL A 68 0.56 -44.17 -21.76
C VAL A 68 0.58 -44.48 -20.26
N LEU A 69 1.74 -44.32 -19.63
CA LEU A 69 1.84 -44.40 -18.17
C LEU A 69 1.02 -43.27 -17.52
N GLY A 70 0.09 -43.64 -16.64
CA GLY A 70 -0.72 -42.72 -15.83
C GLY A 70 -2.18 -42.49 -16.29
N PHE A 71 -2.58 -43.06 -17.44
CA PHE A 71 -3.92 -42.89 -18.06
C PHE A 71 -4.77 -44.17 -18.03
N GLY A 72 -4.58 -45.00 -17.00
CA GLY A 72 -5.35 -46.23 -16.82
C GLY A 72 -5.37 -47.17 -18.04
N ALA A 73 -6.51 -47.84 -18.25
CA ALA A 73 -6.83 -48.70 -19.38
C ALA A 73 -7.71 -48.01 -20.43
N GLN A 74 -8.39 -46.91 -20.09
CA GLN A 74 -9.30 -46.17 -20.96
C GLN A 74 -9.16 -44.66 -20.75
N SER A 75 -9.36 -43.87 -21.80
CA SER A 75 -9.30 -42.39 -21.71
C SER A 75 -10.09 -41.76 -22.85
N LEU A 76 -10.54 -40.52 -22.66
CA LEU A 76 -11.12 -39.74 -23.75
C LEU A 76 -10.02 -39.27 -24.69
N ARG A 77 -10.09 -39.68 -25.95
CA ARG A 77 -9.27 -39.13 -27.02
C ARG A 77 -10.03 -38.05 -27.74
N VAL A 78 -9.40 -36.89 -27.95
CA VAL A 78 -9.97 -35.76 -28.68
C VAL A 78 -8.98 -35.31 -29.76
N SER A 79 -9.43 -35.34 -31.01
CA SER A 79 -8.71 -34.79 -32.16
C SER A 79 -9.63 -33.92 -33.02
N ASN A 80 -9.06 -33.06 -33.87
CA ASN A 80 -9.81 -32.14 -34.73
C ASN A 80 -9.86 -32.59 -36.20
N ALA A 81 -9.94 -33.90 -36.44
CA ALA A 81 -9.88 -34.49 -37.78
C ALA A 81 -11.05 -34.12 -38.73
N MET A 82 -12.23 -33.81 -38.19
CA MET A 82 -13.49 -33.84 -38.97
C MET A 82 -14.25 -32.50 -39.04
N THR A 83 -13.80 -31.42 -38.38
CA THR A 83 -14.61 -30.18 -38.26
C THR A 83 -13.98 -28.93 -38.86
N SER A 84 -14.75 -28.23 -39.69
CA SER A 84 -14.55 -26.80 -39.97
C SER A 84 -15.74 -26.02 -39.45
N GLY A 85 -15.56 -25.19 -38.41
CA GLY A 85 -16.55 -24.19 -37.99
C GLY A 85 -17.85 -24.70 -37.34
N ALA A 86 -17.87 -25.85 -36.65
CA ALA A 86 -19.08 -26.40 -36.02
C ALA A 86 -19.20 -26.16 -34.50
N PHE A 87 -20.45 -26.03 -34.03
CA PHE A 87 -20.86 -25.82 -32.63
C PHE A 87 -21.26 -27.11 -31.89
N ASP A 88 -21.10 -28.29 -32.49
CA ASP A 88 -21.37 -29.57 -31.83
C ASP A 88 -20.18 -29.96 -30.91
N GLN A 89 -20.39 -30.68 -29.81
CA GLN A 89 -19.54 -30.60 -28.61
C GLN A 89 -19.54 -31.89 -27.77
N THR A 90 -18.45 -32.17 -27.03
CA THR A 90 -18.40 -33.24 -26.03
C THR A 90 -18.42 -32.68 -24.62
N PHE A 91 -19.40 -33.09 -23.83
CA PHE A 91 -19.55 -32.69 -22.44
C PHE A 91 -19.22 -33.85 -21.51
N ALA A 92 -18.52 -33.52 -20.44
CA ALA A 92 -18.40 -34.38 -19.27
C ALA A 92 -19.78 -34.66 -18.65
N LYS A 93 -19.83 -35.68 -17.80
CA LYS A 93 -21.01 -35.93 -16.96
C LYS A 93 -21.40 -34.65 -16.21
N PRO A 94 -22.63 -34.14 -16.37
CA PRO A 94 -23.06 -32.95 -15.65
C PRO A 94 -23.18 -33.23 -14.15
N LEU A 95 -22.83 -32.21 -13.35
CA LEU A 95 -23.00 -32.24 -11.91
C LEU A 95 -24.48 -32.29 -11.51
N ALA A 96 -24.74 -32.79 -10.30
CA ALA A 96 -26.08 -32.74 -9.71
C ALA A 96 -26.49 -31.29 -9.41
N ASP A 97 -25.58 -30.54 -8.81
CA ASP A 97 -25.71 -29.14 -8.43
C ASP A 97 -24.78 -28.29 -9.30
N ALA A 98 -25.28 -27.18 -9.83
CA ALA A 98 -24.48 -26.24 -10.63
C ALA A 98 -23.83 -25.18 -9.73
N ALA A 99 -22.82 -24.48 -10.25
CA ALA A 99 -22.30 -23.26 -9.65
C ALA A 99 -22.57 -22.03 -10.53
N GLY A 100 -22.75 -20.88 -9.91
CA GLY A 100 -22.99 -19.61 -10.58
C GLY A 100 -23.50 -18.56 -9.61
N GLU A 101 -23.67 -17.33 -10.09
CA GLU A 101 -24.30 -16.24 -9.34
C GLU A 101 -25.79 -16.51 -9.07
N ALA A 102 -26.35 -15.87 -8.05
CA ALA A 102 -27.74 -16.05 -7.63
C ALA A 102 -28.77 -15.75 -8.73
N ASP A 103 -28.47 -14.83 -9.64
CA ASP A 103 -29.34 -14.44 -10.75
C ASP A 103 -29.06 -15.21 -12.05
N SER A 104 -28.13 -16.18 -12.03
CA SER A 104 -27.72 -16.94 -13.20
C SER A 104 -28.82 -17.85 -13.77
N THR A 105 -28.79 -18.04 -15.09
CA THR A 105 -29.78 -18.82 -15.84
C THR A 105 -29.35 -20.27 -16.10
N ASP A 106 -30.30 -21.19 -15.97
CA ASP A 106 -30.16 -22.60 -16.36
C ASP A 106 -29.80 -22.77 -17.84
N GLY A 107 -29.15 -23.90 -18.15
CA GLY A 107 -28.84 -24.30 -19.52
C GLY A 107 -29.64 -25.50 -20.00
N ALA A 108 -28.99 -26.36 -20.77
CA ALA A 108 -29.57 -27.63 -21.22
C ALA A 108 -29.82 -28.61 -20.07
N PHE A 109 -29.07 -28.48 -18.97
CA PHE A 109 -29.23 -29.27 -17.76
C PHE A 109 -29.93 -28.44 -16.67
N SER A 110 -30.84 -29.08 -15.91
CA SER A 110 -31.47 -28.45 -14.73
C SER A 110 -30.43 -28.08 -13.68
N ARG A 111 -30.48 -26.88 -13.10
CA ARG A 111 -29.42 -26.38 -12.19
C ARG A 111 -29.22 -27.13 -10.87
N GLY A 112 -30.22 -27.81 -10.31
CA GLY A 112 -30.13 -28.37 -8.96
C GLY A 112 -30.10 -27.30 -7.86
N THR A 113 -29.38 -27.54 -6.77
CA THR A 113 -29.07 -26.53 -5.74
C THR A 113 -27.92 -25.67 -6.22
N LEU A 114 -28.11 -24.36 -6.31
CA LEU A 114 -27.07 -23.47 -6.79
C LEU A 114 -25.95 -23.34 -5.74
N GLN A 115 -24.73 -23.56 -6.20
CA GLN A 115 -23.47 -23.34 -5.50
C GLN A 115 -22.78 -22.09 -6.07
N ASN A 116 -21.70 -21.62 -5.45
CA ASN A 116 -20.94 -20.46 -5.93
C ASN A 116 -19.44 -20.74 -6.10
N HIS A 117 -19.05 -22.01 -6.07
CA HIS A 117 -17.70 -22.45 -6.36
C HIS A 117 -17.73 -23.68 -7.27
N PHE A 118 -16.90 -23.67 -8.31
CA PHE A 118 -16.73 -24.76 -9.25
C PHE A 118 -15.26 -25.15 -9.37
N GLU A 119 -15.01 -26.45 -9.40
CA GLU A 119 -13.71 -27.02 -9.72
C GLU A 119 -13.87 -28.05 -10.83
N ALA A 120 -12.95 -28.01 -11.79
CA ALA A 120 -12.77 -29.08 -12.76
C ALA A 120 -11.30 -29.44 -12.85
N GLU A 121 -10.96 -30.71 -12.76
CA GLU A 121 -9.60 -31.19 -12.91
C GLU A 121 -9.56 -32.32 -13.94
N PHE A 122 -8.50 -32.39 -14.74
CA PHE A 122 -8.26 -33.49 -15.67
C PHE A 122 -6.77 -33.66 -15.95
N ASP A 123 -6.38 -34.87 -16.34
CA ASP A 123 -5.08 -35.13 -16.93
C ASP A 123 -5.11 -34.90 -18.44
N ILE A 124 -3.99 -34.40 -18.99
CA ILE A 124 -3.79 -34.26 -20.44
C ILE A 124 -2.45 -34.83 -20.88
N ARG A 125 -2.45 -35.48 -22.05
CA ARG A 125 -1.23 -35.90 -22.76
C ARG A 125 -1.42 -35.98 -24.28
N ALA A 126 -0.38 -35.66 -25.04
CA ALA A 126 -0.35 -35.94 -26.48
C ALA A 126 -0.18 -37.42 -26.82
N MET A 127 -0.88 -37.89 -27.85
CA MET A 127 -0.76 -39.24 -28.39
C MET A 127 0.57 -39.53 -29.08
N GLN A 128 1.29 -38.49 -29.50
CA GLN A 128 2.59 -38.64 -30.16
C GLN A 128 3.56 -37.54 -29.77
N LEU A 129 4.86 -37.80 -30.00
CA LEU A 129 5.94 -36.87 -29.67
C LEU A 129 6.19 -35.82 -30.75
N SER A 130 5.76 -36.06 -31.99
CA SER A 130 5.82 -35.10 -33.08
C SER A 130 4.64 -34.13 -33.04
N GLN A 131 4.87 -32.90 -33.48
CA GLN A 131 3.79 -31.93 -33.64
C GLN A 131 2.66 -32.50 -34.51
N GLN A 132 1.44 -32.36 -34.02
CA GLN A 132 0.19 -32.62 -34.72
C GLN A 132 -0.28 -31.29 -35.32
N VAL A 133 0.18 -31.00 -36.54
CA VAL A 133 -0.03 -29.69 -37.17
C VAL A 133 -1.52 -29.37 -37.26
N GLY A 134 -1.91 -28.22 -36.70
CA GLY A 134 -3.28 -27.74 -36.70
C GLY A 134 -4.12 -28.24 -35.53
N LEU A 135 -3.63 -29.14 -34.67
CA LEU A 135 -4.37 -29.66 -33.52
C LEU A 135 -4.65 -28.58 -32.48
N GLN A 136 -5.93 -28.31 -32.24
CA GLN A 136 -6.41 -27.40 -31.21
C GLN A 136 -7.63 -28.00 -30.50
N VAL A 137 -7.58 -28.06 -29.18
CA VAL A 137 -8.70 -28.49 -28.33
C VAL A 137 -8.94 -27.41 -27.28
N ASP A 138 -10.17 -26.91 -27.21
CA ASP A 138 -10.63 -25.99 -26.18
C ASP A 138 -11.31 -26.80 -25.06
N VAL A 139 -11.00 -26.48 -23.80
CA VAL A 139 -11.67 -27.03 -22.62
C VAL A 139 -12.29 -25.89 -21.83
N SER A 140 -13.58 -25.98 -21.54
CA SER A 140 -14.36 -24.89 -20.95
C SER A 140 -15.36 -25.39 -19.92
N PRO A 141 -15.49 -24.74 -18.76
CA PRO A 141 -16.72 -24.81 -17.96
C PRO A 141 -17.93 -24.40 -18.82
N ASP A 142 -19.05 -25.12 -18.70
CA ASP A 142 -20.26 -24.93 -19.52
C ASP A 142 -21.54 -25.42 -18.81
N ARG A 143 -22.71 -25.10 -19.35
CA ARG A 143 -24.04 -25.54 -18.88
C ARG A 143 -24.75 -26.56 -19.78
N GLY A 144 -24.03 -27.11 -20.76
CA GLY A 144 -24.49 -28.15 -21.69
C GLY A 144 -25.11 -27.64 -22.99
N ASP A 145 -25.03 -26.34 -23.28
CA ASP A 145 -25.52 -25.77 -24.54
C ASP A 145 -24.39 -25.39 -25.50
N GLY A 146 -23.16 -25.45 -24.99
CA GLY A 146 -21.95 -25.27 -25.76
C GLY A 146 -21.49 -23.84 -25.98
N SER A 147 -22.02 -22.95 -25.16
CA SER A 147 -21.54 -21.60 -25.02
C SER A 147 -20.56 -21.55 -23.87
N ARG A 148 -19.30 -21.27 -24.23
CA ARG A 148 -18.16 -21.31 -23.31
C ARG A 148 -18.25 -20.22 -22.24
N MET A 149 -17.66 -20.51 -21.09
CA MET A 149 -17.12 -19.49 -20.18
C MET A 149 -15.64 -19.24 -20.53
N SER A 150 -14.87 -18.64 -19.64
CA SER A 150 -13.41 -18.58 -19.78
C SER A 150 -12.87 -19.99 -20.00
N PHE A 151 -12.02 -20.16 -21.02
CA PHE A 151 -11.62 -21.47 -21.50
C PHE A 151 -10.12 -21.56 -21.74
N LEU A 152 -9.59 -22.78 -21.66
CA LEU A 152 -8.22 -23.09 -22.06
C LEU A 152 -8.22 -23.66 -23.46
N ARG A 153 -7.29 -23.20 -24.29
CA ARG A 153 -6.94 -23.84 -25.56
C ARG A 153 -5.62 -24.56 -25.42
N PHE A 154 -5.61 -25.82 -25.81
CA PHE A 154 -4.42 -26.65 -25.99
C PHE A 154 -4.04 -26.69 -27.47
N ASN A 155 -3.02 -25.93 -27.85
CA ASN A 155 -2.59 -25.75 -29.23
C ASN A 155 -1.24 -26.41 -29.50
N ASP A 156 -1.17 -27.35 -30.45
CA ASP A 156 0.06 -28.10 -30.72
C ASP A 156 1.00 -27.34 -31.67
N LEU A 157 2.02 -26.67 -31.11
CA LEU A 157 3.00 -25.84 -31.83
C LEU A 157 4.40 -26.47 -31.79
N ALA A 158 5.33 -26.06 -32.65
CA ALA A 158 6.59 -26.78 -32.87
C ALA A 158 7.36 -27.19 -31.59
N ASP A 159 7.34 -26.37 -30.55
CA ASP A 159 8.05 -26.54 -29.27
C ASP A 159 7.24 -27.22 -28.16
N GLY A 160 5.92 -27.39 -28.31
CA GLY A 160 5.10 -28.10 -27.32
C GLY A 160 3.61 -27.88 -27.47
N ILE A 161 2.86 -28.24 -26.42
CA ILE A 161 1.43 -27.97 -26.32
C ILE A 161 1.27 -26.66 -25.57
N HIS A 162 0.88 -25.60 -26.26
CA HIS A 162 0.62 -24.31 -25.63
C HIS A 162 -0.74 -24.33 -24.94
N VAL A 163 -0.76 -23.90 -23.69
CA VAL A 163 -1.97 -23.72 -22.88
C VAL A 163 -2.28 -22.24 -22.89
N ILE A 164 -3.35 -21.86 -23.58
CA ILE A 164 -3.72 -20.47 -23.79
C ILE A 164 -5.04 -20.23 -23.07
N PHE A 165 -5.05 -19.33 -22.10
CA PHE A 165 -6.26 -18.89 -21.40
C PHE A 165 -6.94 -17.78 -22.19
N PHE A 166 -8.25 -17.92 -22.42
CA PHE A 166 -9.08 -16.95 -23.11
C PHE A 166 -10.09 -16.34 -22.15
N ASP A 167 -10.02 -15.01 -22.04
CA ASP A 167 -10.79 -14.21 -21.08
C ASP A 167 -11.51 -13.05 -21.78
N VAL A 168 -12.53 -12.50 -21.12
CA VAL A 168 -13.22 -11.27 -21.54
C VAL A 168 -12.91 -10.20 -20.50
N THR A 169 -12.23 -9.13 -20.92
CA THR A 169 -11.65 -8.14 -19.98
C THR A 169 -12.45 -6.85 -19.84
N ASN A 170 -13.73 -6.82 -20.26
CA ASN A 170 -14.52 -5.59 -20.24
C ASN A 170 -15.60 -5.57 -19.11
N PRO A 171 -15.44 -4.73 -18.07
CA PRO A 171 -16.22 -4.79 -16.82
C PRO A 171 -17.57 -4.03 -16.83
N GLY A 172 -18.35 -4.11 -17.92
CA GLY A 172 -19.71 -3.53 -17.94
C GLY A 172 -19.95 -2.35 -18.89
N PRO A 173 -21.10 -1.64 -18.78
CA PRO A 173 -21.99 -1.45 -19.92
C PRO A 173 -21.45 -0.40 -20.89
N VAL A 174 -20.76 -0.85 -21.94
CA VAL A 174 -20.31 0.03 -23.03
C VAL A 174 -20.90 -0.43 -24.36
N GLY A 175 -21.29 0.54 -25.19
CA GLY A 175 -21.90 0.33 -26.51
C GLY A 175 -20.94 -0.18 -27.59
N THR A 176 -19.96 -1.02 -27.25
CA THR A 176 -19.01 -1.64 -28.18
C THR A 176 -18.79 -3.11 -27.84
N VAL A 177 -18.55 -3.91 -28.88
CA VAL A 177 -18.28 -5.35 -28.88
C VAL A 177 -17.17 -5.73 -27.88
N SER A 178 -17.33 -6.81 -27.13
CA SER A 178 -16.32 -7.33 -26.21
C SER A 178 -14.96 -7.57 -26.87
N SER A 179 -13.87 -7.25 -26.17
CA SER A 179 -12.51 -7.67 -26.53
C SER A 179 -12.14 -8.95 -25.81
N PHE A 180 -11.56 -9.91 -26.55
CA PHE A 180 -11.07 -11.16 -26.00
C PHE A 180 -9.56 -11.07 -25.80
N ASP A 181 -9.12 -11.28 -24.57
CA ASP A 181 -7.70 -11.40 -24.28
C ASP A 181 -7.30 -12.87 -24.22
N SER A 182 -6.24 -13.20 -24.94
CA SER A 182 -5.65 -14.54 -24.93
C SER A 182 -4.26 -14.47 -24.34
N THR A 183 -4.02 -15.22 -23.27
CA THR A 183 -2.73 -15.29 -22.58
C THR A 183 -2.17 -16.69 -22.72
N ASP A 184 -0.95 -16.81 -23.26
CA ASP A 184 -0.21 -18.07 -23.29
C ASP A 184 0.41 -18.31 -21.91
N ILE A 185 -0.16 -19.23 -21.13
CA ILE A 185 0.14 -19.41 -19.70
C ILE A 185 1.13 -20.55 -19.44
N ALA A 186 1.31 -21.48 -20.40
CA ALA A 186 2.27 -22.57 -20.28
C ALA A 186 2.56 -23.25 -21.63
N THR A 187 3.76 -23.83 -21.74
CA THR A 187 4.11 -24.74 -22.84
C THR A 187 4.44 -26.13 -22.28
N LEU A 188 3.57 -27.11 -22.53
CA LEU A 188 3.70 -28.47 -22.02
C LEU A 188 4.50 -29.37 -22.96
N SER A 189 5.34 -30.23 -22.39
CA SER A 189 6.01 -31.29 -23.15
C SER A 189 5.04 -32.39 -23.56
N ARG A 190 5.11 -32.83 -24.83
CA ARG A 190 4.32 -33.97 -25.34
C ARG A 190 4.65 -35.31 -24.68
N ALA A 191 5.80 -35.40 -24.01
CA ALA A 191 6.34 -36.67 -23.53
C ALA A 191 5.80 -37.09 -22.16
N ILE A 192 5.14 -36.19 -21.43
CA ILE A 192 4.68 -36.43 -20.07
C ILE A 192 3.21 -36.04 -19.91
N THR A 193 2.60 -36.54 -18.85
CA THR A 193 1.23 -36.24 -18.43
C THR A 193 1.26 -35.02 -17.52
N TYR A 194 0.24 -34.15 -17.64
CA TYR A 194 0.04 -33.01 -16.75
C TYR A 194 -1.36 -33.02 -16.18
N ARG A 195 -1.48 -32.63 -14.92
CA ARG A 195 -2.75 -32.34 -14.26
C ARG A 195 -3.12 -30.89 -14.50
N VAL A 196 -4.31 -30.61 -15.02
CA VAL A 196 -4.83 -29.25 -15.18
C VAL A 196 -6.08 -29.10 -14.31
N LYS A 197 -6.13 -28.05 -13.50
CA LYS A 197 -7.30 -27.69 -12.68
C LYS A 197 -7.80 -26.29 -13.03
N PHE A 198 -9.10 -26.20 -13.30
CA PHE A 198 -9.91 -24.99 -13.27
C PHE A 198 -10.54 -24.83 -11.89
N GLU A 199 -10.52 -23.61 -11.38
CA GLU A 199 -11.27 -23.21 -10.20
C GLU A 199 -11.98 -21.89 -10.51
N MET A 200 -13.27 -21.81 -10.20
CA MET A 200 -14.08 -20.61 -10.42
C MET A 200 -14.85 -20.27 -9.14
N ASP A 201 -14.64 -19.05 -8.67
CA ASP A 201 -15.40 -18.45 -7.57
C ASP A 201 -16.43 -17.49 -8.18
N PHE A 202 -17.71 -17.74 -7.95
CA PHE A 202 -18.81 -16.91 -8.44
C PHE A 202 -19.27 -15.96 -7.34
N ILE A 203 -19.29 -14.67 -7.63
CA ILE A 203 -19.68 -13.64 -6.65
C ILE A 203 -20.82 -12.82 -7.27
N ASP A 204 -21.91 -12.57 -6.52
CA ASP A 204 -23.10 -11.94 -7.10
C ASP A 204 -22.85 -10.52 -7.63
N GLY A 205 -23.13 -10.31 -8.92
CA GLY A 205 -23.09 -9.08 -9.72
C GLY A 205 -21.78 -8.91 -10.52
N PRO A 206 -21.48 -7.73 -11.11
CA PRO A 206 -20.49 -7.64 -12.19
C PRO A 206 -19.02 -7.55 -11.81
N GLY A 207 -18.17 -8.10 -12.70
CA GLY A 207 -16.73 -7.86 -12.80
C GLY A 207 -15.90 -8.46 -11.67
N ASN A 208 -16.41 -9.47 -10.98
CA ASN A 208 -15.91 -9.91 -9.68
C ASN A 208 -15.64 -11.43 -9.61
N ASP A 209 -16.07 -12.20 -10.61
CA ASP A 209 -15.83 -13.63 -10.65
C ASP A 209 -14.33 -13.90 -10.86
N VAL A 210 -13.81 -14.89 -10.13
CA VAL A 210 -12.38 -15.23 -10.18
C VAL A 210 -12.19 -16.61 -10.79
N VAL A 211 -11.36 -16.69 -11.83
CA VAL A 211 -10.93 -17.94 -12.44
C VAL A 211 -9.46 -18.18 -12.13
N LYS A 212 -9.13 -19.36 -11.60
CA LYS A 212 -7.73 -19.77 -11.31
C LYS A 212 -7.40 -21.03 -12.09
N ILE A 213 -6.22 -21.05 -12.69
CA ILE A 213 -5.71 -22.18 -13.47
C ILE A 213 -4.46 -22.74 -12.80
N TYR A 214 -4.48 -24.04 -12.55
CA TYR A 214 -3.35 -24.76 -11.99
C TYR A 214 -2.83 -25.81 -12.98
N ILE A 215 -1.51 -25.99 -13.01
CA ILE A 215 -0.82 -27.07 -13.72
C ILE A 215 0.05 -27.82 -12.72
N ASP A 216 -0.17 -29.13 -12.58
CA ASP A 216 0.47 -30.00 -11.58
C ASP A 216 0.40 -29.43 -10.15
N GLY A 217 -0.75 -28.84 -9.82
CA GLY A 217 -1.02 -28.22 -8.51
C GLY A 217 -0.40 -26.84 -8.30
N VAL A 218 0.34 -26.30 -9.28
CA VAL A 218 0.91 -24.95 -9.23
C VAL A 218 -0.04 -23.97 -9.88
N LEU A 219 -0.42 -22.89 -9.16
CA LEU A 219 -1.19 -21.77 -9.73
C LEU A 219 -0.35 -21.08 -10.81
N VAL A 220 -0.79 -21.14 -12.06
CA VAL A 220 -0.08 -20.56 -13.21
C VAL A 220 -0.77 -19.30 -13.74
N HIS A 221 -2.06 -19.11 -13.45
CA HIS A 221 -2.82 -17.96 -13.92
C HIS A 221 -4.05 -17.67 -13.06
N THR A 222 -4.41 -16.39 -12.97
CA THR A 222 -5.69 -15.91 -12.46
C THR A 222 -6.28 -14.97 -13.51
N GLY A 223 -7.58 -15.09 -13.79
CA GLY A 223 -8.33 -14.24 -14.69
C GLY A 223 -9.78 -14.07 -14.24
N THR A 224 -10.62 -13.56 -15.11
CA THR A 224 -12.05 -13.31 -14.89
C THR A 224 -12.92 -14.39 -15.52
N SER A 225 -14.23 -14.36 -15.25
CA SER A 225 -15.23 -15.19 -15.93
C SER A 225 -15.84 -14.47 -17.14
N TRP A 226 -16.71 -15.15 -17.89
CA TRP A 226 -17.46 -14.55 -19.00
C TRP A 226 -18.78 -13.92 -18.55
N GLU A 227 -18.99 -13.73 -17.25
CA GLU A 227 -20.20 -13.14 -16.68
C GLU A 227 -20.60 -11.84 -17.40
N ASP A 228 -19.64 -10.94 -17.63
CA ASP A 228 -19.90 -9.61 -18.18
C ASP A 228 -20.22 -9.64 -19.68
N TYR A 229 -19.68 -10.62 -20.41
CA TYR A 229 -20.08 -10.86 -21.79
C TYR A 229 -21.59 -11.17 -21.85
N TYR A 230 -22.07 -12.08 -21.00
CA TYR A 230 -23.47 -12.45 -20.98
C TYR A 230 -24.36 -11.39 -20.32
N ARG A 231 -23.83 -10.57 -19.42
CA ARG A 231 -24.58 -9.49 -18.80
C ARG A 231 -24.76 -8.29 -19.74
N TYR A 232 -23.74 -7.95 -20.55
CA TYR A 232 -23.65 -6.65 -21.21
C TYR A 232 -23.44 -6.67 -22.72
N ASP A 233 -22.94 -7.75 -23.33
CA ASP A 233 -22.64 -7.74 -24.77
C ASP A 233 -23.93 -7.75 -25.61
N PRO A 234 -24.08 -6.86 -26.61
CA PRO A 234 -25.21 -6.89 -27.54
C PRO A 234 -25.37 -8.21 -28.30
N GLU A 235 -24.30 -8.97 -28.54
CA GLU A 235 -24.33 -10.32 -29.12
C GLU A 235 -25.08 -11.30 -28.20
N ALA A 236 -24.97 -11.11 -26.89
CA ALA A 236 -25.70 -11.86 -25.88
C ALA A 236 -27.08 -11.27 -25.56
N ALA A 237 -27.60 -10.27 -26.29
CA ALA A 237 -28.84 -9.56 -25.91
C ALA A 237 -30.09 -10.43 -25.68
N ALA A 238 -30.11 -11.67 -26.19
CA ALA A 238 -31.17 -12.65 -25.91
C ALA A 238 -31.17 -13.15 -24.46
N GLU A 239 -30.06 -12.99 -23.75
CA GLU A 239 -29.79 -13.46 -22.39
C GLU A 239 -28.94 -12.41 -21.66
N GLN A 240 -29.55 -11.59 -20.81
CA GLN A 240 -28.90 -10.50 -20.07
C GLN A 240 -28.63 -10.90 -18.61
N SER A 241 -28.05 -12.07 -18.42
CA SER A 241 -27.81 -12.67 -17.11
C SER A 241 -26.60 -13.61 -17.20
N PRO A 242 -25.79 -13.71 -16.13
CA PRO A 242 -24.66 -14.64 -16.08
C PRO A 242 -25.14 -16.09 -16.18
N ARG A 243 -24.22 -16.99 -16.50
CA ARG A 243 -24.53 -18.39 -16.75
C ARG A 243 -24.01 -19.28 -15.65
N ILE A 244 -24.79 -20.30 -15.30
CA ILE A 244 -24.29 -21.38 -14.45
C ILE A 244 -23.18 -22.17 -15.17
N VAL A 245 -22.37 -22.85 -14.38
CA VAL A 245 -21.50 -23.95 -14.80
C VAL A 245 -22.01 -25.25 -14.19
N LYS A 246 -22.12 -26.28 -15.02
CA LYS A 246 -22.61 -27.61 -14.61
C LYS A 246 -21.81 -28.78 -15.17
N THR A 247 -21.04 -28.55 -16.22
CA THR A 247 -20.24 -29.58 -16.88
C THR A 247 -18.95 -28.97 -17.42
N LEU A 248 -18.08 -29.82 -17.96
CA LEU A 248 -16.89 -29.45 -18.70
C LEU A 248 -17.05 -29.81 -20.17
N LEU A 249 -16.85 -28.83 -21.03
CA LEU A 249 -16.86 -28.96 -22.47
C LEU A 249 -15.45 -29.27 -22.98
N PHE A 250 -15.34 -30.25 -23.87
CA PHE A 250 -14.20 -30.53 -24.73
C PHE A 250 -14.60 -30.25 -26.19
N HIS A 251 -13.97 -29.24 -26.79
CA HIS A 251 -14.37 -28.71 -28.09
C HIS A 251 -13.21 -28.56 -29.07
N THR A 252 -13.39 -29.08 -30.28
CA THR A 252 -12.54 -28.78 -31.43
C THR A 252 -13.21 -27.74 -32.35
N ARG A 253 -12.53 -26.60 -32.58
CA ARG A 253 -12.96 -25.52 -33.48
C ARG A 253 -11.90 -25.22 -34.54
N ASN A 254 -12.20 -24.29 -35.45
CA ASN A 254 -11.35 -23.82 -36.55
C ASN A 254 -11.28 -24.79 -37.74
N THR A 255 -10.12 -24.84 -38.42
CA THR A 255 -9.92 -25.65 -39.62
C THR A 255 -9.66 -27.09 -39.21
N ALA A 256 -10.34 -28.03 -39.86
CA ALA A 256 -10.10 -29.45 -39.63
C ALA A 256 -8.63 -29.76 -39.85
N ALA A 257 -8.06 -30.64 -39.01
CA ALA A 257 -6.74 -31.22 -39.22
C ALA A 257 -6.91 -32.74 -39.42
N PRO A 258 -7.34 -33.22 -40.60
CA PRO A 258 -7.62 -34.64 -40.84
C PRO A 258 -6.45 -35.57 -40.52
N ASP A 259 -5.22 -35.07 -40.57
CA ASP A 259 -4.00 -35.81 -40.23
C ASP A 259 -3.91 -36.18 -38.74
N THR A 260 -4.75 -35.60 -37.88
CA THR A 260 -4.85 -35.95 -36.45
C THR A 260 -5.81 -37.11 -36.17
N LEU A 261 -6.45 -37.70 -37.19
CA LEU A 261 -7.40 -38.79 -37.02
C LEU A 261 -6.75 -39.98 -36.29
N GLY A 262 -7.37 -40.43 -35.20
CA GLY A 262 -6.80 -41.51 -34.37
C GLY A 262 -5.70 -41.05 -33.41
N LEU A 263 -5.28 -39.79 -33.47
CA LEU A 263 -4.28 -39.15 -32.62
C LEU A 263 -4.97 -38.14 -31.68
N GLY A 264 -4.39 -36.97 -31.47
CA GLY A 264 -4.94 -35.90 -30.64
C GLY A 264 -4.33 -35.86 -29.24
N TYR A 265 -5.16 -35.43 -28.30
CA TYR A 265 -4.88 -35.47 -26.87
C TYR A 265 -5.71 -36.55 -26.19
N LEU A 266 -5.12 -37.17 -25.17
CA LEU A 266 -5.83 -37.97 -24.19
C LEU A 266 -6.20 -37.09 -23.01
N PHE A 267 -7.43 -37.28 -22.52
CA PHE A 267 -7.98 -36.70 -21.31
C PHE A 267 -8.49 -37.81 -20.41
N ASP A 268 -8.16 -37.74 -19.13
CA ASP A 268 -8.56 -38.73 -18.13
C ASP A 268 -8.60 -38.10 -16.73
N ASN A 269 -9.04 -38.85 -15.72
CA ASN A 269 -9.16 -38.38 -14.34
C ASN A 269 -9.99 -37.08 -14.26
N VAL A 270 -11.10 -37.02 -14.99
CA VAL A 270 -11.90 -35.80 -15.17
C VAL A 270 -12.81 -35.59 -13.95
N SER A 271 -12.34 -34.90 -12.92
CA SER A 271 -13.17 -34.63 -11.76
C SER A 271 -13.89 -33.28 -11.88
N LEU A 272 -15.14 -33.25 -11.42
CA LEU A 272 -15.95 -32.04 -11.31
C LEU A 272 -16.48 -31.96 -9.89
N ASN A 273 -16.42 -30.77 -9.31
CA ASN A 273 -16.95 -30.51 -7.98
C ASN A 273 -17.58 -29.12 -7.92
N THR A 274 -18.61 -29.00 -7.09
CA THR A 274 -19.20 -27.71 -6.73
C THR A 274 -19.39 -27.66 -5.24
N SER A 275 -19.15 -26.49 -4.65
CA SER A 275 -19.36 -26.29 -3.23
C SER A 275 -19.83 -24.87 -2.94
N THR A 276 -20.32 -24.64 -1.73
CA THR A 276 -20.57 -23.29 -1.27
C THR A 276 -19.29 -22.78 -0.62
N ILE A 277 -18.70 -21.75 -1.21
CA ILE A 277 -17.78 -20.88 -0.49
C ILE A 277 -18.62 -19.76 0.10
N SER A 278 -18.36 -19.36 1.36
CA SER A 278 -18.93 -18.09 1.79
C SER A 278 -18.26 -17.01 0.96
N PRO A 279 -19.02 -16.12 0.28
CA PRO A 279 -18.40 -14.93 -0.27
C PRO A 279 -17.62 -14.27 0.86
N PRO A 280 -16.37 -13.83 0.61
CA PRO A 280 -15.62 -13.15 1.64
C PRO A 280 -16.48 -12.01 2.19
N PRO A 281 -16.54 -11.86 3.53
CA PRO A 281 -17.50 -10.96 4.14
C PRO A 281 -17.33 -9.57 3.56
N ASP A 282 -18.46 -8.87 3.38
CA ASP A 282 -18.41 -7.46 3.02
C ASP A 282 -17.47 -6.71 3.99
N VAL A 283 -16.71 -5.82 3.39
CA VAL A 283 -15.68 -5.03 4.05
C VAL A 283 -16.17 -3.60 4.17
N THR A 284 -15.71 -2.94 5.22
CA THR A 284 -15.97 -1.53 5.47
C THR A 284 -14.67 -0.79 5.66
N VAL A 285 -14.67 0.49 5.31
CA VAL A 285 -13.59 1.40 5.69
C VAL A 285 -14.15 2.37 6.73
N THR A 286 -13.61 2.33 7.94
CA THR A 286 -13.92 3.30 8.99
C THR A 286 -12.84 4.38 8.99
N ILE A 287 -13.27 5.63 8.84
CA ILE A 287 -12.41 6.79 8.93
C ILE A 287 -12.65 7.49 10.25
N VAL A 288 -11.58 7.80 10.98
CA VAL A 288 -11.63 8.48 12.27
C VAL A 288 -10.76 9.72 12.24
N LYS A 289 -11.30 10.82 12.77
CA LYS A 289 -10.58 12.08 12.90
C LYS A 289 -9.86 12.15 14.24
N TYR A 290 -8.58 12.47 14.21
CA TYR A 290 -7.79 12.71 15.41
C TYR A 290 -7.37 14.17 15.45
N MET A 291 -7.49 14.77 16.63
CA MET A 291 -7.01 16.11 16.96
C MET A 291 -5.95 15.99 18.05
N SER A 292 -4.73 16.44 17.79
CA SER A 292 -3.63 16.46 18.78
C SER A 292 -3.46 15.11 19.50
N GLY A 293 -3.32 14.04 18.71
CA GLY A 293 -3.06 12.70 19.24
C GLY A 293 -4.28 11.91 19.73
N VAL A 294 -5.48 12.49 19.81
CA VAL A 294 -6.69 11.82 20.34
C VAL A 294 -7.89 11.93 19.40
N HIS A 295 -8.89 11.06 19.56
CA HIS A 295 -10.14 11.13 18.77
C HIS A 295 -10.77 12.52 18.90
N ALA A 296 -11.09 13.12 17.76
CA ALA A 296 -11.72 14.42 17.68
C ALA A 296 -13.13 14.41 18.30
N THR A 297 -13.48 15.52 18.93
CA THR A 297 -14.74 15.80 19.62
C THR A 297 -15.12 17.25 19.37
N ALA A 298 -16.37 17.62 19.64
CA ALA A 298 -16.82 19.00 19.48
C ALA A 298 -15.98 20.00 20.29
N GLY A 299 -15.40 19.55 21.41
CA GLY A 299 -14.53 20.36 22.27
C GLY A 299 -13.15 20.59 21.67
N ASN A 300 -12.39 19.53 21.37
CA ASN A 300 -11.00 19.68 20.90
C ASN A 300 -10.90 20.09 19.42
N ALA A 301 -11.98 19.98 18.65
CA ALA A 301 -12.04 20.40 17.26
C ALA A 301 -12.86 21.67 17.05
N ASN A 302 -13.18 22.43 18.12
CA ASN A 302 -13.99 23.67 18.07
C ASN A 302 -15.26 23.58 17.20
N SER A 303 -15.91 22.42 17.18
CA SER A 303 -17.08 22.13 16.33
C SER A 303 -16.86 22.33 14.82
N ALA A 304 -15.60 22.34 14.36
CA ALA A 304 -15.23 22.47 12.96
C ALA A 304 -15.70 21.29 12.10
N SER A 305 -15.97 21.58 10.82
CA SER A 305 -16.29 20.59 9.80
C SER A 305 -15.01 20.12 9.11
N PHE A 306 -14.83 18.81 8.99
CA PHE A 306 -13.68 18.17 8.36
C PHE A 306 -14.14 17.39 7.12
N PRO A 307 -14.54 18.07 6.03
CA PRO A 307 -15.02 17.37 4.85
C PRO A 307 -13.88 16.54 4.25
N MET A 308 -14.22 15.31 3.88
CA MET A 308 -13.32 14.37 3.22
C MET A 308 -13.84 14.06 1.85
N ALA A 309 -12.97 14.01 0.85
CA ALA A 309 -13.29 13.46 -0.45
C ALA A 309 -12.89 11.97 -0.45
N SER A 310 -13.85 11.09 -0.69
CA SER A 310 -13.58 9.65 -0.85
C SER A 310 -14.06 9.20 -2.23
N SER A 311 -13.34 8.24 -2.79
CA SER A 311 -13.68 7.57 -4.04
C SER A 311 -13.41 6.08 -3.91
N TRP A 312 -14.30 5.26 -4.44
CA TRP A 312 -14.13 3.81 -4.52
C TRP A 312 -14.56 3.34 -5.90
N ASP A 313 -13.99 2.22 -6.36
CA ASP A 313 -14.35 1.65 -7.66
C ASP A 313 -15.70 0.91 -7.55
N ALA A 314 -16.59 1.21 -8.49
CA ALA A 314 -17.92 0.62 -8.58
C ALA A 314 -17.91 -0.79 -9.22
N THR A 315 -16.79 -1.20 -9.81
CA THR A 315 -16.64 -2.47 -10.53
C THR A 315 -16.62 -3.70 -9.63
N ASN A 316 -16.42 -3.57 -8.31
CA ASN A 316 -16.54 -4.67 -7.34
C ASN A 316 -17.84 -4.57 -6.49
N ILE A 317 -18.92 -4.02 -7.06
CA ILE A 317 -20.35 -4.23 -6.74
C ILE A 317 -21.03 -3.43 -5.63
N GLY A 318 -22.21 -2.89 -6.01
CA GLY A 318 -23.42 -2.95 -5.19
C GLY A 318 -23.63 -1.78 -4.23
N ALA A 319 -24.43 -0.81 -4.68
CA ALA A 319 -24.94 0.34 -3.91
C ALA A 319 -23.95 1.49 -3.66
N GLY A 320 -23.68 2.21 -4.75
CA GLY A 320 -23.54 3.67 -4.72
C GLY A 320 -22.11 4.13 -4.86
N SER A 321 -21.74 4.63 -6.04
CA SER A 321 -20.70 5.66 -6.10
C SER A 321 -21.27 6.92 -5.45
N GLY A 322 -20.58 7.45 -4.45
CA GLY A 322 -21.00 8.66 -3.76
C GLY A 322 -19.81 9.47 -3.31
N THR A 323 -19.91 10.80 -3.42
CA THR A 323 -18.98 11.67 -2.70
C THR A 323 -19.42 11.65 -1.24
N PHE A 324 -18.63 11.01 -0.37
CA PHE A 324 -18.88 11.11 1.06
C PHE A 324 -18.57 12.54 1.50
N SER A 325 -19.37 13.10 2.40
CA SER A 325 -19.03 14.34 3.09
C SER A 325 -19.27 14.11 4.56
N LEU A 326 -18.20 14.16 5.36
CA LEU A 326 -18.29 14.36 6.79
C LEU A 326 -18.89 15.75 7.04
N ALA A 327 -20.21 15.82 7.08
CA ALA A 327 -20.98 16.99 7.48
C ALA A 327 -21.83 16.62 8.71
N PRO A 328 -22.05 17.55 9.64
CA PRO A 328 -21.66 17.39 11.04
C PRO A 328 -22.55 16.41 11.82
N ALA A 329 -21.92 15.44 12.50
CA ALA A 329 -22.34 14.90 13.80
C ALA A 329 -21.31 13.96 14.46
N THR A 330 -20.39 13.34 13.73
CA THR A 330 -19.47 12.35 14.32
C THR A 330 -18.12 12.44 13.64
N TYR A 331 -17.06 12.62 14.43
CA TYR A 331 -15.65 12.63 14.00
C TYR A 331 -15.15 11.24 13.53
N GLU A 332 -16.08 10.49 12.98
CA GLU A 332 -15.98 9.11 12.60
C GLU A 332 -17.08 8.85 11.56
N ALA A 333 -16.71 8.13 10.51
CA ALA A 333 -17.63 7.61 9.52
C ALA A 333 -17.19 6.22 9.08
N GLN A 334 -18.16 5.43 8.67
CA GLN A 334 -17.93 4.14 8.06
C GLN A 334 -18.60 4.15 6.69
N THR A 335 -17.94 3.56 5.70
CA THR A 335 -18.57 3.29 4.41
C THR A 335 -19.79 2.38 4.60
N SER A 336 -20.69 2.36 3.62
CA SER A 336 -21.54 1.18 3.46
C SER A 336 -20.67 -0.08 3.29
N SER A 337 -21.25 -1.25 3.56
CA SER A 337 -20.66 -2.53 3.18
C SER A 337 -20.26 -2.53 1.71
N MET A 338 -18.99 -2.85 1.44
CA MET A 338 -18.43 -3.05 0.10
C MET A 338 -18.12 -4.53 -0.07
N THR A 339 -18.17 -5.06 -1.28
CA THR A 339 -17.74 -6.44 -1.50
C THR A 339 -16.24 -6.58 -1.28
N SER A 340 -15.81 -7.68 -0.67
CA SER A 340 -14.39 -7.98 -0.50
C SER A 340 -13.69 -8.06 -1.86
N GLY A 341 -12.56 -7.37 -2.00
CA GLY A 341 -11.85 -7.13 -3.26
C GLY A 341 -11.99 -5.70 -3.77
N ALA A 342 -12.83 -4.86 -3.14
CA ALA A 342 -13.00 -3.47 -3.53
C ALA A 342 -11.72 -2.63 -3.40
N ASP A 343 -11.60 -1.64 -4.27
CA ASP A 343 -10.59 -0.59 -4.20
C ASP A 343 -11.19 0.66 -3.56
N TYR A 344 -10.44 1.29 -2.65
CA TYR A 344 -10.90 2.45 -1.90
C TYR A 344 -9.78 3.48 -1.74
N ALA A 345 -10.08 4.75 -1.98
CA ALA A 345 -9.18 5.87 -1.72
C ALA A 345 -9.90 7.01 -1.01
N THR A 346 -9.19 7.70 -0.13
CA THR A 346 -9.73 8.85 0.60
C THR A 346 -8.68 9.93 0.77
N ASN A 347 -9.13 11.18 0.79
CA ASN A 347 -8.29 12.34 1.03
C ASN A 347 -9.04 13.40 1.82
N GLU A 348 -8.30 14.16 2.63
CA GLU A 348 -8.86 15.31 3.32
C GLU A 348 -9.06 16.45 2.32
N ASP A 349 -10.22 17.12 2.37
CA ASP A 349 -10.40 18.35 1.60
C ASP A 349 -9.71 19.53 2.31
N THR A 350 -8.45 19.73 1.95
CA THR A 350 -7.62 20.82 2.46
C THR A 350 -7.84 22.15 1.74
N SER A 351 -8.80 22.24 0.82
CA SER A 351 -9.14 23.48 0.12
C SER A 351 -10.10 24.38 0.89
N THR A 352 -10.56 23.92 2.05
CA THR A 352 -11.50 24.66 2.90
C THR A 352 -10.81 25.73 3.74
N SER A 353 -11.62 26.66 4.26
CA SER A 353 -11.17 27.68 5.22
C SER A 353 -11.03 27.14 6.65
N VAL A 354 -11.08 25.82 6.86
CA VAL A 354 -11.08 25.22 8.20
C VAL A 354 -9.85 24.35 8.36
N VAL A 355 -9.62 23.43 7.42
CA VAL A 355 -8.47 22.52 7.41
C VAL A 355 -7.59 22.82 6.20
N GLY A 356 -6.30 23.00 6.45
CA GLY A 356 -5.28 23.17 5.42
C GLY A 356 -4.35 21.99 5.23
N ALA A 357 -3.68 21.97 4.09
CA ALA A 357 -2.51 21.12 3.88
C ALA A 357 -1.36 21.59 4.78
N ASP A 358 -1.28 22.90 5.00
CA ASP A 358 -0.40 23.59 5.92
C ASP A 358 -1.19 24.65 6.71
N CYS A 359 -0.56 25.29 7.69
CA CYS A 359 -1.17 26.38 8.47
C CYS A 359 -1.22 27.71 7.68
N ALA A 360 -2.24 27.92 6.84
CA ALA A 360 -2.48 29.24 6.23
C ALA A 360 -3.26 30.18 7.18
N SER A 361 -3.17 31.50 6.97
CA SER A 361 -3.76 32.53 7.86
C SER A 361 -5.29 32.47 8.04
N SER A 362 -5.98 31.68 7.22
CA SER A 362 -7.42 31.49 7.26
C SER A 362 -7.85 30.10 7.73
N GLN A 363 -6.92 29.22 8.10
CA GLN A 363 -7.20 27.83 8.49
C GLN A 363 -6.94 27.65 9.98
N GLU A 364 -7.87 26.98 10.65
CA GLU A 364 -7.84 26.74 12.10
C GLU A 364 -7.08 25.45 12.44
N PHE A 365 -7.04 24.50 11.51
CA PHE A 365 -6.38 23.21 11.65
C PHE A 365 -5.53 22.91 10.41
N HIS A 366 -4.48 22.12 10.58
CA HIS A 366 -3.72 21.56 9.47
C HIS A 366 -3.70 20.03 9.51
N LEU A 367 -3.49 19.42 8.35
CA LEU A 367 -3.36 17.98 8.17
C LEU A 367 -1.91 17.55 8.45
N LEU A 368 -1.70 16.68 9.44
CA LEU A 368 -0.40 16.01 9.64
C LEU A 368 -0.22 14.83 8.69
N GLY A 369 -1.31 14.15 8.34
CA GLY A 369 -1.31 13.01 7.44
C GLY A 369 -2.25 11.92 7.92
N TYR A 370 -1.89 10.68 7.57
CA TYR A 370 -2.77 9.52 7.71
C TYR A 370 -2.01 8.34 8.30
N THR A 371 -2.74 7.51 9.04
CA THR A 371 -2.32 6.14 9.33
C THR A 371 -3.43 5.17 8.97
N THR A 372 -3.07 3.93 8.72
CA THR A 372 -4.00 2.89 8.29
C THR A 372 -3.76 1.59 9.03
N GLY A 373 -4.79 0.78 9.24
CA GLY A 373 -4.64 -0.57 9.79
C GLY A 373 -5.93 -1.38 9.72
N ASP A 374 -5.86 -2.66 10.07
CA ASP A 374 -7.04 -3.56 10.09
C ASP A 374 -7.89 -3.42 11.36
N SER A 375 -7.49 -2.52 12.26
CA SER A 375 -8.24 -2.13 13.46
C SER A 375 -7.86 -0.70 13.85
N LEU A 376 -8.71 -0.03 14.65
CA LEU A 376 -8.38 1.29 15.18
C LEU A 376 -7.05 1.31 15.92
N ALA A 377 -6.76 0.28 16.72
CA ALA A 377 -5.51 0.18 17.47
C ALA A 377 -4.29 0.03 16.55
N ALA A 378 -4.42 -0.77 15.48
CA ALA A 378 -3.35 -0.92 14.50
C ALA A 378 -3.10 0.37 13.71
N ALA A 379 -4.17 1.08 13.31
CA ALA A 379 -4.05 2.39 12.67
C ALA A 379 -3.41 3.42 13.63
N ALA A 380 -3.80 3.44 14.91
CA ALA A 380 -3.24 4.37 15.90
C ALA A 380 -1.75 4.12 16.22
N ALA A 381 -1.29 2.88 16.08
CA ALA A 381 0.12 2.52 16.28
C ALA A 381 1.00 2.74 15.03
N GLY A 382 0.41 3.10 13.89
CA GLY A 382 1.13 3.34 12.63
C GLY A 382 1.92 4.66 12.63
N SER A 383 2.93 4.75 11.77
CA SER A 383 3.65 6.00 11.52
C SER A 383 2.88 6.89 10.55
N ILE A 384 2.73 8.18 10.87
CA ILE A 384 1.98 9.14 10.06
C ILE A 384 2.62 9.29 8.68
N SER A 385 1.81 9.19 7.64
CA SER A 385 2.18 9.38 6.23
C SER A 385 1.45 10.58 5.63
N SER A 386 2.15 11.43 4.88
CA SER A 386 1.54 12.53 4.12
C SER A 386 0.84 12.06 2.84
N THR A 387 0.98 10.79 2.46
CA THR A 387 0.34 10.23 1.27
C THR A 387 -1.09 9.82 1.59
N SER A 388 -2.04 10.28 0.78
CA SER A 388 -3.45 9.92 0.90
C SER A 388 -3.64 8.39 0.84
N PRO A 389 -4.42 7.80 1.75
CA PRO A 389 -4.65 6.35 1.77
C PRO A 389 -5.38 5.88 0.52
N ALA A 390 -4.81 4.86 -0.11
CA ALA A 390 -5.43 4.08 -1.15
C ALA A 390 -5.22 2.60 -0.85
N PHE A 391 -6.27 1.81 -0.96
CA PHE A 391 -6.26 0.37 -0.81
C PHE A 391 -6.77 -0.26 -2.10
N THR A 392 -6.14 -1.36 -2.49
CA THR A 392 -6.55 -2.18 -3.63
C THR A 392 -6.89 -3.58 -3.15
N GLY A 393 -7.99 -4.18 -3.62
CA GLY A 393 -8.32 -5.57 -3.31
C GLY A 393 -8.59 -5.82 -1.83
N ILE A 394 -9.33 -4.95 -1.12
CA ILE A 394 -9.48 -5.07 0.34
C ILE A 394 -10.33 -6.28 0.74
N THR A 395 -9.78 -7.18 1.56
CA THR A 395 -10.47 -8.41 2.01
C THR A 395 -10.82 -8.42 3.50
N THR A 396 -10.51 -7.34 4.21
CA THR A 396 -10.83 -7.13 5.62
C THR A 396 -11.21 -5.68 5.83
N ASP A 397 -11.98 -5.41 6.89
CA ASP A 397 -12.24 -4.04 7.33
C ASP A 397 -10.93 -3.26 7.47
N LYS A 398 -10.98 -1.98 7.08
CA LYS A 398 -9.85 -1.06 7.20
C LYS A 398 -10.23 0.12 8.06
N TRP A 399 -9.25 0.61 8.80
CA TRP A 399 -9.32 1.82 9.59
C TRP A 399 -8.34 2.83 9.01
N VAL A 400 -8.82 4.05 8.77
CA VAL A 400 -8.02 5.21 8.40
C VAL A 400 -8.13 6.20 9.54
N ILE A 401 -7.00 6.60 10.12
CA ILE A 401 -6.96 7.76 11.00
C ILE A 401 -6.43 8.93 10.20
N VAL A 402 -7.18 10.03 10.22
CA VAL A 402 -6.74 11.32 9.71
C VAL A 402 -6.25 12.15 10.88
N TRP A 403 -4.97 12.47 10.87
CA TRP A 403 -4.31 13.22 11.93
C TRP A 403 -4.35 14.69 11.60
N ASN A 404 -5.03 15.44 12.44
CA ASN A 404 -5.09 16.89 12.38
C ASN A 404 -4.55 17.47 13.68
N GLU A 405 -4.03 18.67 13.59
CA GLU A 405 -3.69 19.48 14.76
C GLU A 405 -4.24 20.89 14.58
N PRO A 406 -4.56 21.59 15.69
CA PRO A 406 -4.74 23.03 15.64
C PRO A 406 -3.56 23.63 14.90
N CYS A 407 -3.84 24.50 13.93
CA CYS A 407 -2.84 25.45 13.51
C CYS A 407 -2.34 26.11 14.81
N PRO A 408 -1.03 26.19 15.05
CA PRO A 408 -0.51 26.78 16.27
C PRO A 408 -1.24 28.09 16.54
N THR A 409 -1.89 28.23 17.70
CA THR A 409 -2.46 29.53 18.11
C THR A 409 -1.33 30.42 18.60
N GLY A 410 -0.40 30.68 17.68
CA GLY A 410 0.53 31.78 17.63
C GLY A 410 0.44 32.34 16.22
N PRO A 411 1.08 33.47 15.91
CA PRO A 411 1.29 33.78 14.51
C PRO A 411 1.96 32.57 13.83
N PRO A 412 1.81 32.38 12.50
CA PRO A 412 2.64 31.41 11.77
C PRO A 412 4.10 31.56 12.23
N PRO A 413 4.99 30.54 12.12
CA PRO A 413 6.42 30.77 12.33
C PRO A 413 6.71 32.06 11.60
N ALA A 414 7.11 33.10 12.36
CA ALA A 414 7.13 34.42 11.77
C ALA A 414 7.97 34.26 10.50
N PRO A 415 7.50 34.77 9.35
CA PRO A 415 8.37 34.79 8.18
C PRO A 415 9.68 35.32 8.72
N ALA A 416 10.77 34.54 8.56
CA ALA A 416 12.07 34.91 9.11
C ALA A 416 12.16 36.44 8.97
N PRO A 417 12.27 37.23 10.06
CA PRO A 417 12.56 38.64 9.89
C PRO A 417 13.77 38.57 9.01
N PRO A 418 13.67 39.20 7.83
CA PRO A 418 14.49 38.79 6.73
C PRO A 418 15.92 38.81 7.26
N GLU A 419 16.77 37.85 6.90
CA GLU A 419 18.20 37.84 7.29
C GLU A 419 18.93 39.18 6.99
N ASN A 420 18.19 40.16 6.48
CA ASN A 420 18.51 41.49 6.07
C ASN A 420 17.70 42.58 6.84
N ALA A 421 17.03 42.36 7.98
CA ALA A 421 16.29 43.43 8.69
C ALA A 421 17.22 44.62 9.04
N CYS A 422 18.46 44.32 9.43
CA CYS A 422 19.53 45.31 9.59
C CYS A 422 20.03 45.95 8.29
N SER A 423 19.65 45.42 7.13
CA SER A 423 19.88 46.02 5.80
C SER A 423 18.74 46.94 5.32
N LEU A 424 17.55 46.88 5.94
CA LEU A 424 16.38 47.66 5.51
C LEU A 424 16.42 49.10 6.01
N SER A 425 16.38 50.09 5.11
CA SER A 425 16.44 51.51 5.48
C SER A 425 15.30 51.97 6.41
N SER A 426 14.14 51.32 6.36
CA SER A 426 12.98 51.56 7.24
C SER A 426 12.06 50.35 7.25
N VAL A 427 11.36 50.13 8.37
CA VAL A 427 10.30 49.12 8.49
C VAL A 427 8.99 49.84 8.85
N PRO A 428 7.87 49.59 8.14
CA PRO A 428 6.59 50.19 8.47
C PRO A 428 6.21 49.96 9.94
N GLY A 429 5.77 51.02 10.62
CA GLY A 429 5.42 50.96 12.05
C GLY A 429 6.59 51.17 13.01
N TYR A 430 7.84 51.22 12.52
CA TYR A 430 9.02 51.48 13.34
C TYR A 430 9.58 52.89 13.14
N THR A 431 9.91 53.56 14.24
CA THR A 431 10.68 54.81 14.22
C THR A 431 12.15 54.50 14.02
N VAL A 432 12.82 55.13 13.06
CA VAL A 432 14.25 54.88 12.80
C VAL A 432 15.12 55.80 13.65
N GLN A 433 16.08 55.21 14.37
CA GLN A 433 17.12 55.90 15.12
C GLN A 433 18.49 55.37 14.71
N THR A 434 19.44 56.27 14.47
CA THR A 434 20.81 55.93 14.05
C THR A 434 21.82 56.47 15.05
N GLY A 435 22.68 55.59 15.57
CA GLY A 435 23.88 55.90 16.34
C GLY A 435 25.08 56.28 15.46
N THR A 436 26.25 56.34 16.07
CA THR A 436 27.53 56.61 15.39
C THR A 436 28.51 55.47 15.63
N SER A 437 29.73 55.54 15.09
CA SER A 437 30.74 54.51 15.32
C SER A 437 31.46 54.64 16.69
N ALA A 438 30.86 55.33 17.65
CA ALA A 438 31.44 55.61 18.96
C ALA A 438 30.54 55.02 20.04
N SER A 439 31.08 54.73 21.22
CA SER A 439 30.27 54.21 22.34
C SER A 439 29.14 55.15 22.74
N GLU A 440 27.92 54.65 22.71
CA GLU A 440 26.72 55.42 23.02
C GLU A 440 25.89 54.82 24.16
N THR A 441 25.09 55.67 24.80
CA THR A 441 24.04 55.22 25.73
C THR A 441 22.70 55.72 25.22
N VAL A 442 21.83 54.79 24.87
CA VAL A 442 20.59 55.05 24.14
C VAL A 442 19.40 54.47 24.89
N THR A 443 18.36 55.27 25.05
CA THR A 443 17.04 54.79 25.50
C THR A 443 16.06 54.89 24.34
N LEU A 444 15.50 53.76 23.94
CA LEU A 444 14.57 53.64 22.82
C LEU A 444 13.12 53.86 23.29
N ALA A 445 12.29 54.37 22.39
CA ALA A 445 10.84 54.34 22.54
C ALA A 445 10.28 53.02 21.96
N PRO A 446 9.07 52.57 22.35
CA PRO A 446 8.44 51.38 21.76
C PRO A 446 8.36 51.48 20.22
N ASN A 447 8.49 50.36 19.51
CA ASN A 447 8.49 50.30 18.04
C ASN A 447 9.62 51.13 17.41
N THR A 448 10.86 50.91 17.85
CA THR A 448 12.04 51.58 17.31
C THR A 448 12.95 50.62 16.55
N MET A 449 13.42 51.06 15.38
CA MET A 449 14.54 50.46 14.68
C MET A 449 15.81 51.26 14.99
N PHE A 450 16.76 50.66 15.70
CA PHE A 450 18.05 51.26 16.05
C PHE A 450 19.19 50.70 15.21
N ARG A 451 20.08 51.59 14.74
CA ARG A 451 21.32 51.25 14.00
C ARG A 451 22.52 51.92 14.66
N GLY A 452 23.34 51.18 15.41
CA GLY A 452 24.52 51.68 16.13
C GLY A 452 25.62 52.14 15.17
N ASN A 453 26.02 51.28 14.22
CA ASN A 453 27.19 51.46 13.34
C ASN A 453 28.56 51.21 14.04
N GLY A 454 28.54 50.51 15.17
CA GLY A 454 29.69 50.10 15.98
C GLY A 454 30.00 51.04 17.15
N GLY A 455 31.07 50.75 17.89
CA GLY A 455 31.26 51.30 19.23
C GLY A 455 30.73 50.33 20.29
N ASN A 456 31.09 50.54 21.56
CA ASN A 456 30.52 49.75 22.66
C ASN A 456 29.28 50.47 23.17
N ASP A 457 28.10 50.05 22.75
CA ASP A 457 26.84 50.72 23.00
C ASP A 457 26.10 50.14 24.21
N THR A 458 25.32 50.98 24.89
CA THR A 458 24.39 50.57 25.95
C THR A 458 22.99 51.01 25.56
N ILE A 459 22.13 50.05 25.23
CA ILE A 459 20.80 50.26 24.70
C ILE A 459 19.78 49.77 25.72
N THR A 460 18.82 50.64 26.03
CA THR A 460 17.70 50.33 26.94
C THR A 460 16.37 50.62 26.27
N GLY A 461 15.37 49.75 26.45
CA GLY A 461 14.03 49.97 25.92
C GLY A 461 12.96 49.51 26.91
N PRO A 462 11.84 50.23 27.08
CA PRO A 462 10.67 49.76 27.83
C PRO A 462 9.96 48.62 27.08
N ASP A 463 8.77 48.21 27.52
CA ASP A 463 7.93 47.27 26.76
C ASP A 463 7.63 47.81 25.35
N GLY A 464 7.73 46.95 24.35
CA GLY A 464 7.52 47.27 22.94
C GLY A 464 8.31 46.36 22.01
N ASN A 465 8.08 46.54 20.71
CA ASN A 465 8.79 45.78 19.70
C ASN A 465 10.00 46.57 19.18
N TYR A 466 11.11 45.88 18.89
CA TYR A 466 12.36 46.55 18.49
C TYR A 466 13.06 45.83 17.34
N ILE A 467 13.76 46.61 16.50
CA ILE A 467 14.74 46.09 15.54
C ILE A 467 16.08 46.75 15.89
N ILE A 468 17.06 46.01 16.39
CA ILE A 468 18.30 46.57 16.92
C ILE A 468 19.48 45.98 16.17
N CYS A 469 20.33 46.83 15.62
CA CYS A 469 21.55 46.46 14.92
C CYS A 469 22.70 47.30 15.46
N THR A 470 23.55 46.76 16.35
CA THR A 470 24.58 47.57 17.03
C THR A 470 25.84 47.72 16.18
N GLY A 471 26.29 46.63 15.56
CA GLY A 471 27.46 46.60 14.68
C GLY A 471 28.67 46.02 15.38
N SER A 472 29.83 46.67 15.28
CA SER A 472 31.06 46.17 15.92
C SER A 472 31.33 46.86 17.26
N GLY A 473 31.56 46.10 18.32
CA GLY A 473 31.90 46.56 19.66
C GLY A 473 31.31 45.61 20.69
N SER A 474 31.67 45.81 21.95
CA SER A 474 31.04 45.07 23.06
C SER A 474 29.81 45.83 23.51
N ASP A 475 28.64 45.37 23.06
CA ASP A 475 27.37 46.05 23.28
C ASP A 475 26.59 45.46 24.45
N THR A 476 25.77 46.30 25.09
CA THR A 476 24.83 45.90 26.14
C THR A 476 23.42 46.31 25.76
N ILE A 477 22.50 45.35 25.66
CA ILE A 477 21.12 45.57 25.24
C ILE A 477 20.19 45.08 26.36
N THR A 478 19.32 45.94 26.87
CA THR A 478 18.28 45.57 27.84
C THR A 478 16.92 46.07 27.40
N LEU A 479 16.01 45.15 27.11
CA LEU A 479 14.65 45.46 26.63
C LEU A 479 13.60 44.94 27.62
N GLY A 480 12.47 45.63 27.67
CA GLY A 480 11.26 45.14 28.34
C GLY A 480 10.57 44.01 27.57
N HIS A 481 9.28 43.81 27.84
CA HIS A 481 8.48 42.81 27.14
C HIS A 481 8.18 43.24 25.69
N GLY A 482 7.94 42.28 24.79
CA GLY A 482 7.58 42.51 23.40
C GLY A 482 8.50 41.80 22.41
N ASP A 483 8.07 41.76 21.15
CA ASP A 483 8.75 40.98 20.12
C ASP A 483 9.92 41.78 19.52
N SER A 484 11.13 41.22 19.52
CA SER A 484 12.33 41.95 19.10
C SER A 484 13.20 41.16 18.13
N THR A 485 13.74 41.87 17.12
CA THR A 485 14.82 41.40 16.24
C THR A 485 16.11 42.10 16.63
N ILE A 486 17.16 41.34 16.95
CA ILE A 486 18.43 41.87 17.45
C ILE A 486 19.57 41.25 16.66
N ASP A 487 20.48 42.10 16.19
CA ASP A 487 21.81 41.75 15.68
C ASP A 487 22.84 42.58 16.44
N ALA A 488 23.56 41.93 17.35
CA ALA A 488 24.59 42.58 18.16
C ALA A 488 25.97 42.59 17.46
N GLY A 489 26.09 41.99 16.27
CA GLY A 489 27.29 42.00 15.46
C GLY A 489 28.55 41.47 16.16
N ALA A 490 29.67 42.17 16.05
CA ALA A 490 30.97 41.63 16.48
C ALA A 490 31.45 42.25 17.79
N GLY A 491 31.87 41.45 18.75
CA GLY A 491 32.37 41.85 20.06
C GLY A 491 31.75 40.98 21.14
N ASN A 492 32.13 41.17 22.40
CA ASN A 492 31.53 40.41 23.50
C ASN A 492 30.27 41.15 23.96
N ASN A 493 29.10 40.65 23.58
CA ASN A 493 27.83 41.30 23.76
C ASN A 493 27.06 40.75 24.97
N ILE A 494 26.27 41.61 25.62
CA ILE A 494 25.37 41.25 26.72
C ILE A 494 23.95 41.66 26.33
N ILE A 495 23.06 40.69 26.18
CA ILE A 495 21.69 40.91 25.74
C ILE A 495 20.73 40.38 26.80
N THR A 496 19.78 41.20 27.21
CA THR A 496 18.68 40.83 28.10
C THR A 496 17.37 41.31 27.51
N THR A 497 16.44 40.40 27.25
CA THR A 497 15.08 40.75 26.79
C THR A 497 14.05 40.30 27.82
N GLY A 498 12.90 40.99 27.87
CA GLY A 498 11.73 40.51 28.61
C GLY A 498 11.00 39.38 27.88
N ASP A 499 9.76 39.12 28.32
CA ASP A 499 8.86 38.19 27.64
C ASP A 499 8.49 38.66 26.22
N GLY A 500 8.21 37.74 25.32
CA GLY A 500 7.94 38.01 23.90
C GLY A 500 8.69 37.01 23.02
N SER A 501 8.36 36.94 21.74
CA SER A 501 9.07 36.10 20.77
C SER A 501 10.10 36.93 20.01
N GLY A 502 11.20 36.34 19.55
CA GLY A 502 12.25 37.15 18.92
C GLY A 502 13.26 36.40 18.08
N TYR A 503 13.99 37.17 17.28
CA TYR A 503 15.11 36.70 16.47
C TYR A 503 16.37 37.40 16.92
N ILE A 504 17.32 36.64 17.47
CA ILE A 504 18.47 37.21 18.16
C ILE A 504 19.73 36.62 17.57
N THR A 505 20.56 37.47 16.96
CA THR A 505 21.92 37.16 16.57
C THR A 505 22.88 37.89 17.50
N THR A 506 23.69 37.17 18.26
CA THR A 506 24.71 37.80 19.12
C THR A 506 26.00 38.09 18.34
N GLY A 507 26.24 37.29 17.30
CA GLY A 507 27.27 37.48 16.29
C GLY A 507 28.61 36.83 16.65
N SER A 508 29.72 37.57 16.64
CA SER A 508 31.04 36.99 16.89
C SER A 508 31.65 37.56 18.16
N GLY A 509 32.07 36.71 19.09
CA GLY A 509 32.62 37.10 20.39
C GLY A 509 32.15 36.14 21.47
N SER A 510 32.58 36.36 22.70
CA SER A 510 32.01 35.64 23.85
C SER A 510 30.79 36.38 24.34
N ASP A 511 29.61 35.92 23.92
CA ASP A 511 28.35 36.61 24.17
C ASP A 511 27.58 36.02 25.36
N THR A 512 26.75 36.85 25.99
CA THR A 512 25.80 36.45 27.02
C THR A 512 24.41 36.90 26.62
N LEU A 513 23.49 35.96 26.50
CA LEU A 513 22.09 36.20 26.16
C LEU A 513 21.19 35.65 27.25
N THR A 514 20.30 36.49 27.77
CA THR A 514 19.20 36.10 28.64
C THR A 514 17.88 36.57 28.03
N THR A 515 16.91 35.67 27.83
CA THR A 515 15.56 36.05 27.38
C THR A 515 14.50 35.72 28.43
N GLY A 516 13.34 36.39 28.33
CA GLY A 516 12.13 36.02 29.06
C GLY A 516 11.41 34.83 28.43
N THR A 517 10.12 34.70 28.72
CA THR A 517 9.24 33.69 28.10
C THR A 517 8.87 34.04 26.66
N GLY A 518 8.51 33.07 25.84
CA GLY A 518 8.18 33.23 24.42
C GLY A 518 9.09 32.38 23.54
N ALA A 519 8.70 32.16 22.28
CA ALA A 519 9.47 31.36 21.34
C ALA A 519 10.55 32.22 20.66
N HIS A 520 11.83 31.86 20.81
CA HIS A 520 12.93 32.60 20.18
C HIS A 520 13.68 31.76 19.15
N THR A 521 14.16 32.43 18.11
CA THR A 521 15.22 31.91 17.22
C THR A 521 16.52 32.63 17.53
N ILE A 522 17.54 31.88 17.92
CA ILE A 522 18.79 32.41 18.47
C ILE A 522 19.97 31.87 17.65
N SER A 523 20.88 32.76 17.24
CA SER A 523 22.16 32.42 16.61
C SER A 523 23.30 33.14 17.32
N ALA A 524 24.13 32.42 18.06
CA ALA A 524 25.22 33.04 18.84
C ALA A 524 26.58 33.07 18.12
N GLY A 525 26.66 32.48 16.93
CA GLY A 525 27.85 32.55 16.07
C GLY A 525 29.13 31.98 16.70
N SER A 526 30.23 32.73 16.69
CA SER A 526 31.54 32.19 17.09
C SER A 526 32.03 32.78 18.41
N GLY A 527 32.53 31.95 19.31
CA GLY A 527 33.14 32.35 20.59
C GLY A 527 32.68 31.42 21.70
N SER A 528 32.90 31.82 22.96
CA SER A 528 32.34 31.08 24.10
C SER A 528 31.07 31.76 24.56
N ASN A 529 29.92 31.22 24.16
CA ASN A 529 28.63 31.85 24.36
C ASN A 529 27.90 31.28 25.58
N THR A 530 27.16 32.12 26.28
CA THR A 530 26.24 31.72 27.36
C THR A 530 24.83 32.16 26.99
N ILE A 531 23.93 31.20 26.82
CA ILE A 531 22.54 31.43 26.40
C ILE A 531 21.63 30.88 27.49
N THR A 532 20.74 31.73 28.00
CA THR A 532 19.70 31.35 28.95
C THR A 532 18.36 31.87 28.46
N THR A 533 17.38 30.99 28.24
CA THR A 533 16.03 31.38 27.80
C THR A 533 15.00 31.10 28.86
N GLY A 534 13.86 31.81 28.79
CA GLY A 534 12.65 31.43 29.51
C GLY A 534 11.90 30.29 28.81
N SER A 535 10.65 30.06 29.22
CA SER A 535 9.79 29.02 28.64
C SER A 535 9.23 29.40 27.27
N GLY A 536 8.88 28.42 26.45
CA GLY A 536 8.43 28.52 25.06
C GLY A 536 9.37 27.71 24.16
N ASP A 537 8.91 27.33 22.97
CA ASP A 537 9.70 26.48 22.06
C ASP A 537 10.84 27.30 21.43
N GLN A 538 12.08 26.97 21.76
CA GLN A 538 13.28 27.67 21.30
C GLN A 538 13.92 27.00 20.08
N ASN A 539 14.49 27.80 19.18
CA ASN A 539 15.37 27.33 18.10
C ASN A 539 16.74 27.98 18.26
N ILE A 540 17.71 27.24 18.79
CA ILE A 540 19.01 27.79 19.21
C ILE A 540 20.14 27.18 18.38
N THR A 541 20.97 28.04 17.78
CA THR A 541 22.28 27.67 17.24
C THR A 541 23.37 28.42 18.01
N SER A 542 24.13 27.74 18.88
CA SER A 542 25.19 28.41 19.66
C SER A 542 26.48 28.63 18.85
N GLY A 543 26.70 27.79 17.85
CA GLY A 543 27.72 27.98 16.82
C GLY A 543 29.07 27.32 17.13
N SER A 544 30.16 28.08 17.16
CA SER A 544 31.51 27.51 17.32
C SER A 544 32.25 28.06 18.53
N GLY A 545 32.83 27.18 19.33
CA GLY A 545 33.52 27.46 20.58
C GLY A 545 32.84 26.73 21.74
N PRO A 546 33.40 26.76 22.95
CA PRO A 546 32.76 26.09 24.08
C PRO A 546 31.57 26.93 24.58
N ASP A 547 30.37 26.44 24.34
CA ASP A 547 29.12 27.15 24.64
C ASP A 547 28.38 26.55 25.84
N THR A 548 27.59 27.37 26.52
CA THR A 548 26.64 26.95 27.56
C THR A 548 25.24 27.39 27.17
N VAL A 549 24.32 26.43 27.04
CA VAL A 549 22.92 26.67 26.71
C VAL A 549 22.04 26.11 27.81
N THR A 550 21.16 26.95 28.35
CA THR A 550 20.15 26.55 29.33
C THR A 550 18.81 27.09 28.88
N THR A 551 17.91 26.20 28.53
CA THR A 551 16.51 26.54 28.26
C THR A 551 15.63 26.12 29.43
N ALA A 552 14.37 26.55 29.43
CA ALA A 552 13.48 26.36 30.57
C ALA A 552 12.46 25.25 30.32
N GLY A 553 11.36 25.54 29.62
CA GLY A 553 10.47 24.49 29.17
C GLY A 553 9.78 24.88 27.87
N GLY A 554 9.21 23.93 27.15
CA GLY A 554 8.91 24.06 25.72
C GLY A 554 9.60 22.92 24.97
N ASN A 555 9.22 22.69 23.72
CA ASN A 555 9.88 21.69 22.89
C ASN A 555 11.02 22.39 22.12
N ASP A 556 12.23 22.31 22.67
CA ASP A 556 13.37 23.10 22.20
C ASP A 556 14.17 22.36 21.12
N THR A 557 14.69 23.09 20.14
CA THR A 557 15.67 22.60 19.17
C THR A 557 17.00 23.31 19.37
N ILE A 558 18.04 22.58 19.76
CA ILE A 558 19.36 23.13 20.12
C ILE A 558 20.45 22.51 19.22
N LEU A 559 21.19 23.36 18.51
CA LEU A 559 22.36 23.01 17.72
C LEU A 559 23.61 23.73 18.25
N ALA A 560 24.47 23.00 18.97
CA ALA A 560 25.63 23.65 19.62
C ALA A 560 26.92 23.67 18.80
N GLY A 561 26.92 23.08 17.60
CA GLY A 561 28.09 23.09 16.69
C GLY A 561 29.38 22.57 17.33
N SER A 562 30.53 23.17 16.99
CA SER A 562 31.85 22.66 17.39
C SER A 562 32.35 23.29 18.68
N GLY A 563 32.89 22.51 19.62
CA GLY A 563 33.40 23.00 20.90
C GLY A 563 33.11 22.01 22.01
N SER A 564 33.54 22.33 23.23
CA SER A 564 33.10 21.57 24.41
C SER A 564 31.88 22.26 25.00
N ASN A 565 30.70 21.74 24.70
CA ASN A 565 29.43 22.39 25.01
C ASN A 565 28.78 21.83 26.27
N ILE A 566 28.01 22.67 26.97
CA ILE A 566 27.17 22.29 28.12
C ILE A 566 25.73 22.69 27.78
N ILE A 567 24.82 21.71 27.75
CA ILE A 567 23.42 21.92 27.38
C ILE A 567 22.51 21.36 28.46
N GLN A 568 21.55 22.17 28.88
CA GLN A 568 20.41 21.79 29.71
C GLN A 568 19.13 22.25 28.99
N ALA A 569 18.35 21.31 28.44
CA ALA A 569 17.20 21.63 27.60
C ALA A 569 15.89 21.81 28.39
N GLY A 570 15.80 21.23 29.60
CA GLY A 570 14.78 21.62 30.56
C GLY A 570 13.57 20.69 30.54
N ALA A 571 12.38 21.20 30.21
CA ALA A 571 11.15 20.39 30.25
C ALA A 571 10.36 20.52 28.94
N GLY A 572 9.98 19.40 28.36
CA GLY A 572 9.34 19.33 27.04
C GLY A 572 10.03 18.27 26.20
N ASP A 573 9.51 17.98 25.02
CA ASP A 573 10.14 16.99 24.14
C ASP A 573 11.24 17.71 23.32
N ASP A 574 12.47 17.71 23.83
CA ASP A 574 13.58 18.48 23.27
C ASP A 574 14.37 17.72 22.19
N THR A 575 14.95 18.45 21.23
CA THR A 575 15.90 17.93 20.25
C THR A 575 17.24 18.65 20.36
N VAL A 576 18.27 17.92 20.80
CA VAL A 576 19.62 18.46 21.00
C VAL A 576 20.62 17.80 20.06
N THR A 577 21.35 18.60 19.29
CA THR A 577 22.48 18.13 18.49
C THR A 577 23.73 18.93 18.80
N THR A 578 24.80 18.24 19.18
CA THR A 578 26.15 18.82 19.28
C THR A 578 27.03 18.32 18.14
N GLY A 579 28.12 19.03 17.89
CA GLY A 579 29.07 18.72 16.82
C GLY A 579 30.30 17.99 17.34
N SER A 580 31.47 18.56 17.09
CA SER A 580 32.75 17.99 17.53
C SER A 580 33.19 18.57 18.85
N GLY A 581 33.67 17.74 19.78
CA GLY A 581 34.26 18.18 21.04
C GLY A 581 33.89 17.25 22.19
N SER A 582 34.14 17.68 23.41
CA SER A 582 33.66 16.95 24.59
C SER A 582 32.46 17.66 25.16
N ASP A 583 31.27 17.13 24.91
CA ASP A 583 29.98 17.74 25.22
C ASP A 583 29.32 17.11 26.46
N SER A 584 28.52 17.92 27.17
CA SER A 584 27.65 17.49 28.26
C SER A 584 26.22 17.91 27.96
N ILE A 585 25.32 16.94 27.78
CA ILE A 585 23.91 17.15 27.45
C ILE A 585 23.04 16.55 28.56
N ASP A 586 22.13 17.36 29.06
CA ASP A 586 21.00 16.97 29.90
C ASP A 586 19.71 17.39 29.18
N GLY A 587 18.96 16.42 28.64
CA GLY A 587 17.67 16.68 27.95
C GLY A 587 16.68 17.27 28.95
N GLY A 588 16.28 16.47 29.93
CA GLY A 588 15.66 16.94 31.15
C GLY A 588 14.42 16.14 31.49
N ALA A 589 13.27 16.81 31.58
CA ALA A 589 12.00 16.14 31.76
C ALA A 589 11.33 15.90 30.40
N ASP A 590 10.54 14.83 30.31
CA ASP A 590 9.81 14.39 29.10
C ASP A 590 10.70 13.65 28.08
N THR A 591 10.30 13.58 26.80
CA THR A 591 10.92 12.68 25.82
C THR A 591 11.90 13.41 24.91
N ASP A 592 13.16 13.42 25.32
CA ASP A 592 14.21 14.14 24.58
C ASP A 592 14.93 13.27 23.55
N THR A 593 15.36 13.87 22.44
CA THR A 593 16.22 13.25 21.41
C THR A 593 17.56 13.98 21.38
N CYS A 594 18.67 13.27 21.66
CA CYS A 594 19.99 13.89 21.76
C CYS A 594 21.04 13.19 20.89
N SER A 595 21.78 13.97 20.10
CA SER A 595 22.90 13.51 19.28
C SER A 595 24.16 14.28 19.61
N ALA A 596 25.13 13.64 20.28
CA ALA A 596 26.32 14.33 20.80
C ALA A 596 27.51 14.41 19.82
N GLY A 597 27.33 14.01 18.56
CA GLY A 597 28.39 14.08 17.56
C GLY A 597 29.70 13.36 17.95
N ALA A 598 30.85 13.97 17.64
CA ALA A 598 32.17 13.34 17.76
C ALA A 598 32.93 13.81 19.00
N GLY A 599 33.50 12.87 19.76
CA GLY A 599 34.37 13.15 20.91
C GLY A 599 33.93 12.40 22.17
N ASN A 600 34.41 12.82 23.34
CA ASN A 600 34.06 12.17 24.61
C ASN A 600 32.92 12.93 25.27
N ASN A 601 31.70 12.37 25.16
CA ASN A 601 30.47 13.06 25.53
C ASN A 601 29.79 12.43 26.73
N THR A 602 29.08 13.24 27.50
CA THR A 602 28.15 12.83 28.56
C THR A 602 26.74 13.22 28.14
N VAL A 603 25.83 12.26 28.04
CA VAL A 603 24.43 12.49 27.67
C VAL A 603 23.55 11.81 28.72
N VAL A 604 22.64 12.56 29.32
CA VAL A 604 21.67 12.09 30.31
C VAL A 604 20.27 12.60 29.96
N ASN A 605 19.24 11.89 30.44
CA ASN A 605 17.84 12.22 30.18
C ASN A 605 17.54 12.43 28.68
N CYS A 606 18.03 11.53 27.84
CA CYS A 606 17.73 11.53 26.41
C CYS A 606 17.40 10.11 25.95
N SER A 607 16.47 10.00 25.02
CA SER A 607 16.22 8.78 24.28
C SER A 607 17.36 8.53 23.27
N PRO A 608 17.78 7.28 23.09
CA PRO A 608 18.92 6.90 22.25
C PRO A 608 18.66 7.01 20.75
#